data_AF-A0A1F7H195-F1
#
_entry.id   AF-A0A1F7H195-F1
#
_cell.length_a   1.000
_cell.length_b   1.000
_cell.length_c   1.000
_cell.angle_alpha   90.00
_cell.angle_beta   90.00
_cell.angle_gamma   90.00
#
_symmetry.space_group_name_H-M   'P 1'
#
loop_
_entity.id
_entity.type
_entity.pdbx_description
1 polymer ?
#
loop_
_entity_poly.entity_id
_entity_poly.type
_entity_poly.pdbx_seq_one_letter_code
_entity_poly.pdbx_strand_id
1 'polypeptide(L)'
;MNKNKTDQLLEKIDKRLDSIEERMVTKTDLKNELSNYATKKDLKEMASKKDLDRFATKKDLELMASKKDLESMATKKDLKSIATKKNLKKMEVRIIKKINFVIDHFDGENTEIKQRLDKVEKRVGLYASSI
;
A
#
# COMPACT_ATOMS: atom_id res chain seq x y z
N MET A 1 54.40 36.22 79.18
CA MET A 1 55.53 35.95 78.27
C MET A 1 55.11 36.29 76.86
N ASN A 2 55.79 37.25 76.21
CA ASN A 2 55.48 37.64 74.84
C ASN A 2 56.04 36.56 73.91
N LYS A 3 55.20 35.89 73.10
CA LYS A 3 55.63 34.85 72.16
C LYS A 3 56.76 35.41 71.29
N ASN A 4 57.88 34.69 71.20
CA ASN A 4 59.02 35.14 70.40
C ASN A 4 58.62 35.13 68.90
N LYS A 5 59.39 35.80 68.04
CA LYS A 5 59.07 35.89 66.60
C LYS A 5 58.97 34.53 65.92
N THR A 6 59.70 33.53 66.41
CA THR A 6 59.69 32.15 65.90
C THR A 6 58.36 31.46 66.22
N ASP A 7 57.85 31.61 67.44
CA ASP A 7 56.56 31.04 67.87
C ASP A 7 55.39 31.62 67.06
N GLN A 8 55.45 32.91 66.74
CA GLN A 8 54.47 33.57 65.87
C GLN A 8 54.55 33.08 64.42
N LEU A 9 55.74 32.70 63.97
CA LEU A 9 55.97 32.18 62.63
C LEU A 9 55.45 30.75 62.50
N LEU A 10 55.70 29.91 63.51
CA LEU A 10 55.17 28.54 63.60
C LEU A 10 53.65 28.53 63.58
N GLU A 11 53.00 29.35 64.39
CA GLU A 11 51.53 29.43 64.42
C GLU A 11 50.93 29.86 63.08
N LYS A 12 51.64 30.72 62.32
CA LYS A 12 51.23 31.10 60.95
C LYS A 12 51.45 29.97 59.95
N ILE A 13 52.47 29.15 60.14
CA ILE A 13 52.73 27.98 59.29
C ILE A 13 51.67 26.92 59.53
N ASP A 14 51.32 26.61 60.78
CA ASP A 14 50.27 25.64 61.12
C ASP A 14 48.93 26.04 60.53
N LYS A 15 48.51 27.30 60.72
CA LYS A 15 47.28 27.84 60.12
C LYS A 15 47.27 27.74 58.58
N ARG A 16 48.44 27.88 57.94
CA ARG A 16 48.57 27.72 56.48
C ARG A 16 48.53 26.26 56.07
N LEU A 17 49.07 25.35 56.88
CA LEU A 17 49.00 23.91 56.63
C LEU A 17 47.56 23.42 56.73
N ASP A 18 46.82 23.79 57.77
CA ASP A 18 45.40 23.46 57.91
C ASP A 18 44.59 23.96 56.71
N SER A 19 44.83 25.22 56.31
CA SER A 19 44.19 25.83 55.13
C SER A 19 44.55 25.16 53.81
N ILE A 20 45.73 24.55 53.71
CA ILE A 20 46.17 23.82 52.52
C ILE A 20 45.49 22.45 52.51
N GLU A 21 45.45 21.76 53.65
CA GLU A 21 44.80 20.45 53.79
C GLU A 21 43.30 20.54 53.47
N GLU A 22 42.59 21.57 53.96
CA GLU A 22 41.17 21.80 53.65
C GLU A 22 40.88 22.04 52.16
N ARG A 23 41.84 22.62 51.41
CA ARG A 23 41.68 22.92 49.98
C ARG A 23 42.24 21.84 49.07
N MET A 24 42.97 20.88 49.62
CA MET A 24 43.61 19.84 48.83
C MET A 24 42.61 18.72 48.59
N VAL A 25 42.32 18.48 47.32
CA VAL A 25 41.51 17.34 46.90
C VAL A 25 42.36 16.08 47.01
N THR A 26 41.85 15.03 47.65
CA THR A 26 42.58 13.76 47.72
C THR A 26 42.42 12.96 46.43
N LYS A 27 43.34 12.03 46.20
CA LYS A 27 43.23 11.07 45.10
C LYS A 27 41.93 10.24 45.19
N THR A 28 41.40 10.04 46.39
CA THR A 28 40.15 9.33 46.63
C THR A 28 38.95 10.15 46.16
N ASP A 29 38.94 11.46 46.44
CA ASP A 29 37.87 12.38 46.03
C ASP A 29 37.78 12.46 44.50
N LEU A 30 38.92 12.61 43.82
CA LEU A 30 38.99 12.58 42.35
C LEU A 30 38.49 11.27 41.76
N LYS A 31 38.81 10.14 42.40
CA LYS A 31 38.36 8.82 41.93
C LYS A 31 36.85 8.66 42.07
N ASN A 32 36.26 9.17 43.15
CA ASN A 32 34.83 9.15 43.37
C ASN A 32 34.10 10.02 42.33
N GLU A 33 34.57 11.25 42.08
CA GLU A 33 33.99 12.10 41.03
C GLU A 33 34.08 11.46 39.64
N LEU A 34 35.23 10.88 39.29
CA LEU A 34 35.44 10.22 37.99
C LEU A 34 34.60 8.95 37.81
N SER A 35 34.27 8.24 38.89
CA SER A 35 33.48 7.01 38.82
C SER A 35 32.03 7.22 38.36
N ASN A 36 31.52 8.45 38.46
CA ASN A 36 30.17 8.79 37.99
C ASN A 36 30.12 9.11 36.48
N TYR A 37 31.27 9.19 35.80
CA TYR A 37 31.31 9.43 34.37
C TYR A 37 31.23 8.13 33.58
N ALA A 38 30.51 8.17 32.45
CA ALA A 38 30.47 7.07 31.50
C ALA A 38 31.89 6.74 31.01
N THR A 39 32.23 5.47 31.10
CA THR A 39 33.50 4.88 30.69
C THR A 39 33.43 4.37 29.25
N LYS A 40 34.60 4.06 28.68
CA LYS A 40 34.68 3.37 27.39
C LYS A 40 33.96 2.01 27.38
N LYS A 41 33.72 1.40 28.53
CA LYS A 41 32.98 0.14 28.64
C LYS A 41 31.48 0.38 28.43
N ASP A 42 30.94 1.45 28.98
CA ASP A 42 29.52 1.81 28.86
C ASP A 42 29.13 2.10 27.40
N LEU A 43 30.05 2.69 26.62
CA LEU A 43 29.86 2.90 25.18
C LEU A 43 29.87 1.61 24.34
N LYS A 44 30.45 0.50 24.83
CA LYS A 44 30.44 -0.78 24.12
C LYS A 44 29.12 -1.54 24.25
N GLU A 45 28.36 -1.25 25.30
CA GLU A 45 27.03 -1.83 25.53
C GLU A 45 25.92 -1.05 24.79
N MET A 46 26.25 0.12 24.22
CA MET A 46 25.35 0.84 23.32
C MET A 46 25.20 0.09 21.99
N ALA A 47 24.04 0.31 21.33
CA ALA A 47 23.71 -0.29 20.04
C ALA A 47 24.88 -0.20 19.05
N SER A 48 25.31 -1.36 18.59
CA SER A 48 26.39 -1.60 17.66
C SER A 48 25.88 -1.68 16.22
N LYS A 49 26.80 -1.63 15.24
CA LYS A 49 26.43 -1.87 13.83
C LYS A 49 25.70 -3.20 13.61
N LYS A 50 25.95 -4.23 14.44
CA LYS A 50 25.26 -5.52 14.35
C LYS A 50 23.77 -5.43 14.69
N ASP A 51 23.35 -4.43 15.47
CA ASP A 51 21.95 -4.25 15.83
C ASP A 51 21.13 -3.73 14.63
N LEU A 52 21.80 -3.14 13.64
CA LEU A 52 21.18 -2.71 12.38
C LEU A 52 21.01 -3.86 11.36
N ASP A 53 21.73 -4.96 11.51
CA ASP A 53 21.67 -6.11 10.57
C ASP A 53 20.30 -6.80 10.57
N ARG A 54 19.46 -6.57 11.61
CA ARG A 54 18.08 -7.10 11.67
C ARG A 54 17.08 -6.29 10.87
N PHE A 55 17.46 -5.11 10.36
CA PHE A 55 16.57 -4.27 9.56
C PHE A 55 16.71 -4.59 8.07
N ALA A 56 15.60 -4.49 7.34
CA ALA A 56 15.61 -4.63 5.89
C ALA A 56 16.59 -3.62 5.27
N THR A 57 17.51 -4.14 4.48
CA THR A 57 18.51 -3.39 3.73
C THR A 57 17.93 -2.92 2.40
N LYS A 58 18.63 -1.99 1.72
CA LYS A 58 18.27 -1.59 0.36
C LYS A 58 18.18 -2.77 -0.61
N LYS A 59 19.02 -3.79 -0.39
CA LYS A 59 19.05 -5.01 -1.21
C LYS A 59 17.81 -5.88 -1.01
N ASP A 60 17.20 -5.87 0.17
CA ASP A 60 15.95 -6.59 0.44
C ASP A 60 14.76 -5.95 -0.29
N LEU A 61 14.79 -4.64 -0.49
CA LEU A 61 13.77 -3.91 -1.25
C LEU A 61 13.90 -4.12 -2.77
N GLU A 62 15.10 -4.41 -3.28
CA GLU A 62 15.33 -4.72 -4.70
C GLU A 62 14.70 -6.05 -5.15
N LEU A 63 14.46 -6.97 -4.20
CA LEU A 63 13.77 -8.25 -4.46
C LEU A 63 12.24 -8.14 -4.42
N MET A 64 11.69 -6.98 -4.02
CA MET A 64 10.25 -6.75 -4.07
C MET A 64 9.80 -6.53 -5.51
N ALA A 65 8.56 -6.91 -5.82
CA ALA A 65 7.96 -6.73 -7.15
C ALA A 65 8.20 -5.31 -7.67
N SER A 66 8.95 -5.23 -8.75
CA SER A 66 9.31 -4.02 -9.46
C SER A 66 8.15 -3.55 -10.34
N LYS A 67 8.20 -2.31 -10.82
CA LYS A 67 7.25 -1.80 -11.82
C LYS A 67 7.14 -2.72 -13.05
N LYS A 68 8.23 -3.39 -13.41
CA LYS A 68 8.30 -4.32 -14.55
C LYS A 68 7.50 -5.60 -14.31
N ASP A 69 7.43 -6.07 -13.07
CA ASP A 69 6.64 -7.25 -12.70
C ASP A 69 5.12 -7.00 -12.82
N LEU A 70 4.71 -5.72 -12.76
CA LEU A 70 3.32 -5.30 -12.94
C LEU A 70 2.97 -5.06 -14.42
N GLU A 71 3.94 -4.94 -15.33
CA GLU A 71 3.70 -4.68 -16.76
C GLU A 71 3.05 -5.88 -17.47
N SER A 72 3.28 -7.11 -16.99
CA SER A 72 2.64 -8.32 -17.53
C SER A 72 1.24 -8.58 -16.98
N MET A 73 0.75 -7.77 -16.04
CA MET A 73 -0.61 -7.91 -15.53
C MET A 73 -1.61 -7.29 -16.49
N ALA A 74 -2.72 -7.99 -16.76
CA ALA A 74 -3.80 -7.48 -17.59
C ALA A 74 -4.27 -6.11 -17.07
N THR A 75 -4.17 -5.11 -17.92
CA THR A 75 -4.50 -3.73 -17.62
C THR A 75 -5.98 -3.44 -17.89
N LYS A 76 -6.48 -2.32 -17.37
CA LYS A 76 -7.83 -1.82 -17.71
C LYS A 76 -8.04 -1.64 -19.22
N LYS A 77 -6.97 -1.52 -20.01
CA LYS A 77 -7.03 -1.41 -21.48
C LYS A 77 -7.32 -2.77 -22.13
N ASP A 78 -6.80 -3.85 -21.57
CA ASP A 78 -7.02 -5.22 -22.07
C ASP A 78 -8.47 -5.67 -21.90
N LEU A 79 -9.15 -5.16 -20.87
CA LEU A 79 -10.58 -5.39 -20.65
C LEU A 79 -11.51 -4.63 -21.61
N LYS A 80 -11.01 -3.61 -22.34
CA LYS A 80 -11.86 -2.83 -23.27
C LYS A 80 -12.24 -3.61 -24.53
N SER A 81 -11.50 -4.67 -24.88
CA SER A 81 -11.80 -5.52 -26.04
C SER A 81 -12.85 -6.59 -25.75
N ILE A 82 -13.14 -6.87 -24.48
CA ILE A 82 -14.16 -7.84 -24.07
C ILE A 82 -15.54 -7.19 -24.24
N ALA A 83 -16.36 -7.74 -25.14
CA ALA A 83 -17.76 -7.43 -25.41
C ALA A 83 -18.32 -6.19 -24.69
N THR A 84 -18.05 -4.99 -25.21
CA THR A 84 -18.56 -3.76 -24.60
C THR A 84 -20.08 -3.65 -24.73
N LYS A 85 -20.72 -2.84 -23.88
CA LYS A 85 -22.16 -2.50 -24.01
C LYS A 85 -22.54 -2.03 -25.43
N LYS A 86 -21.62 -1.37 -26.14
CA LYS A 86 -21.81 -0.94 -27.54
C LYS A 86 -21.90 -2.12 -28.51
N ASN A 87 -21.10 -3.17 -28.31
CA ASN A 87 -21.13 -4.37 -29.12
C ASN A 87 -22.46 -5.12 -28.95
N LEU A 88 -22.94 -5.23 -27.70
CA LEU A 88 -24.23 -5.84 -27.39
C LEU A 88 -25.40 -5.09 -28.05
N LYS A 89 -25.46 -3.76 -27.93
CA LYS A 89 -26.48 -2.93 -28.61
C LYS A 89 -26.47 -3.09 -30.14
N LYS A 90 -25.28 -3.18 -30.75
CA LYS A 90 -25.16 -3.43 -32.20
C LYS A 90 -25.68 -4.81 -32.59
N MET A 91 -25.51 -5.80 -31.72
CA MET A 91 -26.03 -7.16 -31.95
C MET A 91 -27.55 -7.19 -31.81
N GLU A 92 -28.08 -6.56 -30.76
CA GLU A 92 -29.52 -6.40 -30.51
C GLU A 92 -30.23 -5.77 -31.71
N VAL A 93 -29.75 -4.63 -32.23
CA VAL A 93 -30.36 -3.98 -33.41
C VAL A 93 -30.32 -4.88 -34.64
N ARG A 94 -29.24 -5.64 -34.86
CA ARG A 94 -29.16 -6.58 -35.99
C ARG A 94 -30.13 -7.74 -35.85
N ILE A 95 -30.30 -8.26 -34.63
CA ILE A 95 -31.25 -9.33 -34.35
C ILE A 95 -32.67 -8.85 -34.57
N ILE A 96 -33.05 -7.70 -34.01
CA ILE A 96 -34.39 -7.11 -34.18
C ILE A 96 -34.72 -6.90 -35.67
N LYS A 97 -33.78 -6.35 -36.45
CA LYS A 97 -33.98 -6.17 -37.90
C LYS A 97 -34.25 -7.48 -38.63
N LYS A 98 -33.50 -8.55 -38.29
CA LYS A 98 -33.70 -9.87 -38.90
C LYS A 98 -35.04 -10.48 -38.50
N ILE A 99 -35.42 -10.35 -37.23
CA ILE A 99 -36.71 -10.84 -36.72
C ILE A 99 -37.86 -10.13 -37.45
N ASN A 100 -37.83 -8.80 -37.56
CA ASN A 100 -38.88 -8.05 -38.23
C ASN A 100 -39.01 -8.45 -39.70
N PHE A 101 -37.89 -8.63 -40.42
CA PHE A 101 -37.93 -9.10 -41.80
C PHE A 101 -38.63 -10.47 -41.95
N VAL A 102 -38.37 -11.39 -41.02
CA VAL A 102 -39.01 -12.70 -41.00
C VAL A 102 -40.51 -12.58 -40.68
N ILE A 103 -40.88 -11.71 -39.75
CA ILE A 103 -42.29 -11.43 -39.41
C ILE A 103 -43.03 -10.88 -40.63
N ASP A 104 -42.49 -9.86 -41.28
CA ASP A 104 -43.10 -9.23 -42.46
C ASP A 104 -43.32 -10.24 -43.59
N HIS A 105 -42.36 -11.16 -43.77
CA HIS A 105 -42.47 -12.23 -44.75
C HIS A 105 -43.62 -13.19 -44.43
N PHE A 106 -43.68 -13.67 -43.17
CA PHE A 106 -44.76 -14.56 -42.73
C PHE A 106 -46.13 -13.89 -42.76
N ASP A 107 -46.23 -12.60 -42.45
CA ASP A 107 -47.49 -11.85 -42.53
C ASP A 107 -47.98 -11.74 -43.98
N GLY A 108 -47.05 -11.57 -44.93
CA GLY A 108 -47.35 -11.63 -46.36
C GLY A 108 -47.90 -12.99 -46.79
N GLU A 109 -47.19 -14.08 -46.45
CA GLU A 109 -47.62 -15.44 -46.77
C GLU A 109 -48.98 -15.78 -46.14
N ASN A 110 -49.19 -15.42 -44.86
CA ASN A 110 -50.45 -15.62 -44.17
C ASN A 110 -51.61 -14.87 -44.82
N THR A 111 -51.36 -13.65 -45.31
CA THR A 111 -52.37 -12.87 -46.04
C THR A 111 -52.75 -13.54 -47.35
N GLU A 112 -51.77 -14.07 -48.10
CA GLU A 112 -52.03 -14.80 -49.33
C GLU A 112 -52.79 -16.11 -49.07
N ILE A 113 -52.42 -16.85 -48.03
CA ILE A 113 -53.11 -18.09 -47.62
C ILE A 113 -54.57 -17.81 -47.29
N LYS A 114 -54.87 -16.75 -46.52
CA LYS A 114 -56.24 -16.34 -46.20
C LYS A 114 -57.06 -16.06 -47.46
N GLN A 115 -56.50 -15.29 -48.40
CA GLN A 115 -57.17 -15.00 -49.67
C GLN A 115 -57.45 -16.26 -50.50
N ARG A 116 -56.52 -17.22 -50.49
CA ARG A 116 -56.69 -18.51 -51.18
C ARG A 116 -57.76 -19.36 -50.51
N LEU A 117 -57.82 -19.36 -49.17
CA LEU A 117 -58.84 -20.07 -48.40
C LEU A 117 -60.24 -19.51 -48.72
N ASP A 118 -60.41 -18.18 -48.68
CA ASP A 118 -61.69 -17.53 -49.03
C ASP A 118 -62.19 -17.92 -50.43
N LYS A 119 -61.27 -18.03 -51.40
CA LYS A 119 -61.61 -18.48 -52.77
C LYS A 119 -62.03 -19.94 -52.81
N VAL A 120 -61.35 -20.81 -52.07
CA VAL A 120 -61.70 -22.24 -51.99
C VAL A 120 -63.06 -22.44 -51.33
N GLU A 121 -63.31 -21.77 -50.20
CA GLU A 121 -64.59 -21.83 -49.48
C GLU A 121 -65.76 -21.39 -50.37
N LYS A 122 -65.61 -20.29 -51.11
CA LYS A 122 -66.61 -19.84 -52.09
C LYS A 122 -66.87 -20.89 -53.18
N ARG A 123 -65.82 -21.51 -53.73
CA ARG A 123 -65.97 -22.55 -54.76
C ARG A 123 -66.70 -23.77 -54.21
N VAL A 124 -66.33 -24.25 -53.02
CA VAL A 124 -66.98 -25.39 -52.37
C VAL A 124 -68.46 -25.10 -52.09
N GLY A 125 -68.79 -23.90 -51.62
CA GLY A 125 -70.18 -23.50 -51.39
C GLY A 125 -71.05 -23.51 -52.66
N LEU A 126 -70.49 -23.08 -53.80
CA LEU A 126 -71.18 -23.14 -55.10
C LEU A 126 -71.43 -24.58 -55.56
N TYR A 127 -70.47 -25.49 -55.38
CA TYR A 127 -70.69 -26.91 -55.71
C TYR A 127 -71.77 -27.54 -54.82
N ALA A 128 -71.77 -27.25 -53.51
CA ALA A 128 -72.78 -27.75 -52.58
C ALA A 128 -74.20 -27.24 -52.91
N SER A 129 -74.32 -26.07 -53.53
CA SER A 129 -75.62 -25.51 -53.95
C SER A 129 -76.10 -26.02 -55.32
N SER A 130 -75.25 -26.77 -56.05
CA SER A 130 -75.54 -27.28 -57.39
C SER A 130 -75.94 -28.77 -57.42
N ILE A 131 -75.96 -29.43 -56.25
CA ILE A 131 -76.37 -30.83 -56.04
C ILE A 131 -77.72 -30.82 -55.34
#